data_AF-A0A1M4RZB6-F1
#
_entry.id   AF-A0A1M4RZB6-F1
#
_cell.length_a   1.000
_cell.length_b   1.000
_cell.length_c   1.000
_cell.angle_alpha   90.00
_cell.angle_beta   90.00
_cell.angle_gamma   90.00
#
_symmetry.space_group_name_H-M   'P 1'
#
loop_
_entity.id
_entity.type
_entity.pdbx_description
1 polymer ?
#
loop_
_entity_poly.entity_id
_entity_poly.type
_entity_poly.pdbx_seq_one_letter_code
_entity_poly.pdbx_strand_id
1 'polypeptide(L)'
;MALLLAVALLAGISAGVLSAAVWARNTIRAQDDQAAAHTATTYANPVECTAADLDVTFTSPDTVSTGAGLKLNLTVNNTGSEACLIDVGSQSLGAVITSGEQTIWTSTACPANPASRRLLVAAGTAASATITWDGNVASSECTPADTASTTAAAPAAEDAAATPTDAEPTKDGEAAQEDEGTETASSEETAQAASGNAATAGTYRVRIQLDGTDLTEDRVFVIE
;
A
#
# COMPACT_ATOMS: atom_id res chain seq x y z
N MET A 1 -80.69 -32.11 -1.50
CA MET A 1 -79.83 -32.81 -0.50
C MET A 1 -78.50 -33.26 -1.11
N ALA A 2 -78.49 -34.13 -2.13
CA ALA A 2 -77.27 -34.71 -2.70
C ALA A 2 -76.27 -33.68 -3.27
N LEU A 3 -76.73 -32.64 -3.97
CA LEU A 3 -75.86 -31.59 -4.51
C LEU A 3 -75.14 -30.79 -3.41
N LEU A 4 -75.85 -30.48 -2.31
CA LEU A 4 -75.28 -29.77 -1.17
C LEU A 4 -74.22 -30.61 -0.45
N LEU A 5 -74.46 -31.92 -0.31
CA LEU A 5 -73.49 -32.86 0.24
C LEU A 5 -72.24 -32.96 -0.65
N ALA A 6 -72.41 -33.02 -1.98
CA ALA A 6 -71.29 -33.06 -2.91
C ALA A 6 -70.43 -31.77 -2.86
N VAL A 7 -71.07 -30.59 -2.81
CA VAL A 7 -70.37 -29.31 -2.69
C VAL A 7 -69.63 -29.19 -1.37
N ALA A 8 -70.24 -29.63 -0.24
CA ALA A 8 -69.59 -29.63 1.06
C ALA A 8 -68.36 -30.56 1.09
N LEU A 9 -68.43 -31.72 0.44
CA LEU A 9 -67.33 -32.67 0.33
C LEU A 9 -66.17 -32.08 -0.49
N LEU A 10 -66.47 -31.46 -1.63
CA LEU A 10 -65.45 -30.79 -2.47
C LEU A 10 -64.79 -29.62 -1.75
N ALA A 11 -65.54 -28.82 -0.98
CA ALA A 11 -64.99 -27.72 -0.19
C ALA A 11 -64.10 -28.23 0.96
N GLY A 12 -64.47 -29.34 1.61
CA GLY A 12 -63.65 -29.96 2.64
C GLY A 12 -62.33 -30.52 2.08
N ILE A 13 -62.39 -31.17 0.92
CA ILE A 13 -61.20 -31.69 0.22
C ILE A 13 -60.28 -30.55 -0.19
N SER A 14 -60.81 -29.48 -0.80
CA SER A 14 -59.99 -28.35 -1.25
C SER A 14 -59.34 -27.61 -0.07
N ALA A 15 -60.05 -27.42 1.04
CA ALA A 15 -59.48 -26.84 2.26
C ALA A 15 -58.36 -27.72 2.86
N GLY A 16 -58.52 -29.04 2.84
CA GLY A 16 -57.48 -29.99 3.27
C GLY A 16 -56.22 -29.91 2.41
N VAL A 17 -56.38 -29.88 1.09
CA VAL A 17 -55.26 -29.76 0.14
C VAL A 17 -54.52 -28.43 0.29
N LEU A 18 -55.23 -27.31 0.45
CA LEU A 18 -54.63 -26.00 0.67
C LEU A 18 -53.86 -25.95 2.00
N SER A 19 -54.44 -26.51 3.07
CA SER A 19 -53.79 -26.55 4.38
C SER A 19 -52.52 -27.39 4.37
N ALA A 20 -52.55 -28.55 3.72
CA ALA A 20 -51.37 -29.40 3.54
C ALA A 20 -50.28 -28.73 2.70
N ALA A 21 -50.66 -28.01 1.63
CA ALA A 21 -49.71 -27.26 0.80
C ALA A 21 -49.05 -26.10 1.55
N VAL A 22 -49.81 -25.37 2.37
CA VAL A 22 -49.29 -24.29 3.21
C VAL A 22 -48.35 -24.84 4.29
N TRP A 23 -48.73 -25.94 4.95
CA TRP A 23 -47.88 -26.61 5.93
C TRP A 23 -46.56 -27.10 5.33
N ALA A 24 -46.61 -27.78 4.16
CA ALA A 24 -45.43 -28.27 3.47
C ALA A 24 -44.48 -27.13 3.08
N ARG A 25 -45.01 -26.02 2.54
CA ARG A 25 -44.20 -24.83 2.22
C ARG A 25 -43.54 -24.23 3.44
N ASN A 26 -44.25 -24.17 4.57
CA ASN A 26 -43.69 -23.60 5.80
C ASN A 26 -42.58 -24.50 6.39
N THR A 27 -42.78 -25.82 6.36
CA THR A 27 -41.77 -26.80 6.77
C THR A 27 -40.52 -26.73 5.91
N ILE A 28 -40.66 -26.64 4.58
CA ILE A 28 -39.50 -26.55 3.67
C ILE A 28 -38.72 -25.27 3.94
N ARG A 29 -39.39 -24.12 4.10
CA ARG A 29 -38.73 -22.86 4.46
C ARG A 29 -37.96 -22.96 5.78
N ALA A 30 -38.58 -23.55 6.80
CA ALA A 30 -37.94 -23.73 8.09
C ALA A 30 -36.71 -24.66 8.03
N GLN A 31 -36.74 -25.70 7.21
CA GLN A 31 -35.59 -26.59 7.01
C GLN A 31 -34.50 -25.94 6.17
N ASP A 32 -34.85 -25.20 5.11
CA ASP A 32 -33.89 -24.45 4.29
C ASP A 32 -33.20 -23.37 5.12
N ASP A 33 -33.92 -22.65 5.99
CA ASP A 33 -33.34 -21.64 6.88
C ASP A 33 -32.34 -22.25 7.86
N GLN A 34 -32.64 -23.43 8.42
CA GLN A 34 -31.73 -24.16 9.30
C GLN A 34 -30.49 -24.71 8.56
N ALA A 35 -30.68 -25.23 7.35
CA ALA A 35 -29.57 -25.71 6.51
C ALA A 35 -28.66 -24.56 6.04
N ALA A 36 -29.24 -23.41 5.70
CA ALA A 36 -28.50 -22.20 5.35
C ALA A 36 -27.69 -21.67 6.55
N ALA A 37 -28.27 -21.68 7.76
CA ALA A 37 -27.57 -21.27 8.97
C ALA A 37 -26.38 -22.19 9.32
N HIS A 38 -26.47 -23.48 9.03
CA HIS A 38 -25.36 -24.42 9.22
C HIS A 38 -24.22 -24.30 8.21
N THR A 39 -24.45 -23.60 7.09
CA THR A 39 -23.44 -23.40 6.04
C THR A 39 -22.77 -22.03 6.13
N ALA A 40 -23.18 -21.19 7.09
CA ALA A 40 -22.52 -19.92 7.36
C ALA A 40 -21.14 -20.18 7.99
N THR A 41 -20.13 -20.36 7.14
CA THR A 41 -18.74 -20.32 7.57
C THR A 41 -18.45 -18.91 8.06
N THR A 42 -18.25 -18.76 9.37
CA THR A 42 -17.70 -17.52 9.93
C THR A 42 -16.29 -17.37 9.38
N TYR A 43 -16.13 -16.51 8.38
CA TYR A 43 -14.80 -16.05 7.98
C TYR A 43 -14.23 -15.26 9.14
N ALA A 44 -13.10 -15.71 9.68
CA ALA A 44 -12.36 -14.90 10.63
C ALA A 44 -12.01 -13.57 9.94
N ASN A 45 -12.25 -12.47 10.65
CA ASN A 45 -11.80 -11.17 10.15
C ASN A 45 -10.27 -11.20 10.14
N PRO A 46 -9.61 -10.89 9.01
CA PRO A 46 -8.16 -10.87 8.99
C PRO A 46 -7.66 -9.82 9.98
N VAL A 47 -6.66 -10.20 10.78
CA VAL A 47 -6.01 -9.32 11.75
C VAL A 47 -5.02 -8.39 11.05
N GLU A 48 -4.61 -7.30 11.69
CA GLU A 48 -3.54 -6.45 11.17
C GLU A 48 -2.21 -7.23 11.12
N CYS A 49 -1.40 -6.97 10.12
CA CYS A 49 -0.04 -7.48 10.06
C CYS A 49 0.79 -6.88 11.19
N THR A 50 1.55 -7.70 11.90
CA THR A 50 2.54 -7.20 12.87
C THR A 50 3.88 -6.99 12.17
N ALA A 51 4.68 -6.03 12.63
CA ALA A 51 6.02 -5.79 12.07
C ALA A 51 6.92 -7.05 12.13
N ALA A 52 6.68 -7.97 13.05
CA ALA A 52 7.45 -9.21 13.17
C ALA A 52 7.10 -10.27 12.09
N ASP A 53 5.90 -10.18 11.51
CA ASP A 53 5.43 -11.09 10.45
C ASP A 53 5.67 -10.53 9.05
N LEU A 54 6.33 -9.38 8.95
CA LEU A 54 6.62 -8.69 7.70
C LEU A 54 8.13 -8.64 7.46
N ASP A 55 8.53 -9.07 6.26
CA ASP A 55 9.86 -8.81 5.73
C ASP A 55 9.75 -7.72 4.66
N VAL A 56 10.43 -6.60 4.89
CA VAL A 56 10.35 -5.43 4.02
C VAL A 56 11.68 -5.18 3.36
N THR A 57 11.68 -5.18 2.04
CA THR A 57 12.84 -4.83 1.23
C THR A 57 12.52 -3.59 0.40
N PHE A 58 13.54 -2.77 0.13
CA PHE A 58 13.36 -1.63 -0.75
C PHE A 58 14.61 -1.32 -1.58
N THR A 59 14.37 -0.78 -2.78
CA THR A 59 15.41 -0.31 -3.69
C THR A 59 15.41 1.21 -3.72
N SER A 60 16.62 1.78 -3.74
CA SER A 60 16.93 3.20 -3.81
C SER A 60 18.24 3.40 -4.58
N PRO A 61 18.46 4.55 -5.22
CA PRO A 61 19.79 4.92 -5.73
C PRO A 61 20.80 5.04 -4.59
N ASP A 62 22.07 4.76 -4.88
CA ASP A 62 23.18 4.96 -3.93
C ASP A 62 23.68 6.42 -3.94
N THR A 63 23.51 7.11 -5.08
CA THR A 63 23.85 8.53 -5.27
C THR A 63 22.71 9.26 -5.96
N VAL A 64 22.44 10.50 -5.55
CA VAL A 64 21.46 11.39 -6.18
C VAL A 64 22.02 12.81 -6.28
N SER A 65 21.60 13.56 -7.29
CA SER A 65 21.98 14.97 -7.39
C SER A 65 21.15 15.84 -6.44
N THR A 66 21.76 16.91 -5.95
CA THR A 66 21.09 17.93 -5.13
C THR A 66 19.78 18.39 -5.77
N GLY A 67 18.67 18.29 -5.03
CA GLY A 67 17.33 18.70 -5.49
C GLY A 67 16.64 17.77 -6.50
N ALA A 68 17.23 16.63 -6.86
CA ALA A 68 16.60 15.67 -7.78
C ALA A 68 15.59 14.73 -7.10
N GLY A 69 15.74 14.54 -5.78
CA GLY A 69 14.94 13.57 -5.02
C GLY A 69 15.25 12.12 -5.38
N LEU A 70 14.38 11.20 -4.95
CA LEU A 70 14.51 9.77 -5.23
C LEU A 70 13.17 9.04 -5.14
N LYS A 71 13.15 7.85 -5.74
CA LYS A 71 12.04 6.90 -5.61
C LYS A 71 12.50 5.67 -4.84
N LEU A 72 11.72 5.31 -3.83
CA LEU A 72 11.87 4.09 -3.06
C LEU A 72 10.84 3.09 -3.54
N ASN A 73 11.28 1.95 -4.06
CA ASN A 73 10.39 0.86 -4.43
C ASN A 73 10.44 -0.20 -3.33
N LEU A 74 9.35 -0.35 -2.61
CA LEU A 74 9.20 -1.24 -1.47
C LEU A 74 8.52 -2.53 -1.90
N THR A 75 8.93 -3.63 -1.28
CA THR A 75 8.24 -4.92 -1.30
C THR A 75 8.06 -5.39 0.13
N VAL A 76 6.81 -5.53 0.55
CA VAL A 76 6.40 -5.96 1.88
C VAL A 76 5.88 -7.39 1.77
N ASN A 77 6.66 -8.34 2.26
CA ASN A 77 6.35 -9.76 2.21
C ASN A 77 5.79 -10.24 3.55
N ASN A 78 4.62 -10.89 3.54
CA ASN A 78 4.07 -11.53 4.72
C ASN A 78 4.77 -12.89 4.94
N THR A 79 5.65 -12.96 5.93
CA THR A 79 6.37 -14.17 6.36
C THR A 79 5.63 -14.94 7.46
N GLY A 80 4.54 -14.38 7.98
CA GLY A 80 3.64 -15.05 8.92
C GLY A 80 2.90 -16.23 8.30
N SER A 81 2.27 -17.05 9.15
CA SER A 81 1.52 -18.24 8.74
C SER A 81 0.08 -17.96 8.31
N GLU A 82 -0.43 -16.75 8.56
CA GLU A 82 -1.83 -16.36 8.29
C GLU A 82 -1.90 -15.12 7.39
N ALA A 83 -3.03 -14.95 6.69
CA ALA A 83 -3.29 -13.74 5.94
C ALA A 83 -3.57 -12.57 6.90
N CYS A 84 -3.01 -11.40 6.62
CA CYS A 84 -3.17 -10.21 7.45
C CYS A 84 -3.46 -8.96 6.60
N LEU A 85 -4.04 -7.94 7.23
CA LEU A 85 -4.30 -6.63 6.62
C LEU A 85 -3.14 -5.68 6.91
N ILE A 86 -2.67 -4.99 5.88
CA ILE A 86 -1.70 -3.91 5.99
C ILE A 86 -2.24 -2.66 5.32
N ASP A 87 -2.04 -1.50 5.94
CA ASP A 87 -2.28 -0.21 5.30
C ASP A 87 -1.00 0.29 4.62
N VAL A 88 -0.96 0.20 3.29
CA VAL A 88 0.14 0.73 2.47
C VAL A 88 -0.11 2.16 2.01
N GLY A 89 -1.12 2.82 2.58
CA GLY A 89 -1.38 4.24 2.38
C GLY A 89 -0.29 5.10 3.00
N SER A 90 -0.17 6.32 2.47
CA SER A 90 0.89 7.26 2.85
C SER A 90 0.83 7.76 4.30
N GLN A 91 -0.27 7.51 5.02
CA GLN A 91 -0.40 7.81 6.45
C GLN A 91 0.24 6.72 7.34
N SER A 92 0.24 5.47 6.88
CA SER A 92 0.70 4.32 7.66
C SER A 92 2.08 3.85 7.23
N LEU A 93 2.27 3.57 5.94
CA LEU A 93 3.55 3.14 5.39
C LEU A 93 4.34 4.36 4.91
N GLY A 94 5.54 4.54 5.47
CA GLY A 94 6.35 5.70 5.17
C GLY A 94 7.85 5.48 5.18
N ALA A 95 8.57 6.51 4.74
CA ALA A 95 10.02 6.54 4.78
C ALA A 95 10.49 7.74 5.61
N VAL A 96 11.59 7.53 6.34
CA VAL A 96 12.28 8.56 7.12
C VAL A 96 13.68 8.72 6.55
N ILE A 97 14.04 9.94 6.19
CA ILE A 97 15.38 10.30 5.71
C ILE A 97 16.06 11.15 6.77
N THR A 98 17.27 10.76 7.17
CA THR A 98 18.08 11.46 8.16
C THR A 98 19.47 11.80 7.63
N SER A 99 20.07 12.84 8.22
CA SER A 99 21.48 13.20 8.05
C SER A 99 22.09 13.36 9.44
N GLY A 100 23.00 12.47 9.82
CA GLY A 100 23.46 12.34 11.20
C GLY A 100 22.30 12.07 12.16
N GLU A 101 22.09 12.95 13.14
CA GLU A 101 20.99 12.85 14.12
C GLU A 101 19.73 13.62 13.69
N GLN A 102 19.77 14.32 12.56
CA GLN A 102 18.70 15.20 12.12
C GLN A 102 17.76 14.49 11.14
N THR A 103 16.47 14.54 11.42
CA THR A 103 15.44 14.12 10.45
C THR A 103 15.26 15.21 9.41
N ILE A 104 15.50 14.85 8.14
CA ILE A 104 15.44 15.75 6.99
C ILE A 104 14.06 15.69 6.37
N TRP A 105 13.49 14.49 6.26
CA TRP A 105 12.19 14.30 5.66
C TRP A 105 11.49 13.07 6.22
N THR A 106 10.16 13.12 6.28
CA THR A 106 9.32 12.00 6.67
C THR A 106 8.08 12.01 5.80
N SER A 107 7.82 10.92 5.07
CA SER A 107 6.72 10.87 4.12
C SER A 107 5.34 11.00 4.79
N THR A 108 5.17 10.46 6.01
CA THR A 108 3.90 10.48 6.73
C THR A 108 3.54 11.84 7.31
N ALA A 109 4.52 12.76 7.40
CA ALA A 109 4.24 14.16 7.76
C ALA A 109 3.37 14.85 6.71
N CYS A 110 3.44 14.39 5.46
CA CYS A 110 2.69 14.91 4.33
C CYS A 110 2.02 13.78 3.52
N PRO A 111 0.88 13.24 4.00
CA PRO A 111 0.23 12.11 3.36
C PRO A 111 -0.20 12.42 1.92
N ALA A 112 0.32 11.67 0.96
CA ALA A 112 -0.12 11.66 -0.43
C ALA A 112 -1.43 10.85 -0.62
N ASN A 113 -2.16 11.06 -1.70
CA ASN A 113 -3.35 10.25 -2.00
C ASN A 113 -2.95 8.91 -2.67
N PRO A 114 -3.46 7.75 -2.21
CA PRO A 114 -4.38 7.55 -1.09
C PRO A 114 -3.68 7.63 0.27
N ALA A 115 -4.32 8.37 1.18
CA ALA A 115 -3.88 8.50 2.58
C ALA A 115 -3.90 7.14 3.30
N SER A 116 -4.94 6.34 3.04
CA SER A 116 -5.09 4.97 3.53
C SER A 116 -5.42 4.05 2.36
N ARG A 117 -4.74 2.90 2.32
CA ARG A 117 -4.97 1.83 1.37
C ARG A 117 -4.71 0.50 2.04
N ARG A 118 -5.78 -0.10 2.55
CA ARG A 118 -5.74 -1.41 3.20
C ARG A 118 -5.68 -2.53 2.17
N LEU A 119 -4.70 -3.41 2.30
CA LEU A 119 -4.48 -4.57 1.46
C LEU A 119 -4.48 -5.83 2.32
N LEU A 120 -5.17 -6.87 1.85
CA LEU A 120 -5.06 -8.21 2.43
C LEU A 120 -3.88 -8.91 1.78
N VAL A 121 -2.89 -9.32 2.58
CA VAL A 121 -1.69 -10.01 2.11
C VAL A 121 -1.72 -11.43 2.67
N ALA A 122 -1.85 -12.41 1.78
CA ALA A 122 -1.82 -13.82 2.17
C ALA A 122 -0.42 -14.22 2.66
N ALA A 123 -0.36 -15.24 3.50
CA ALA A 123 0.90 -15.83 3.94
C ALA A 123 1.79 -16.21 2.73
N GLY A 124 3.06 -15.81 2.77
CA GLY A 124 4.03 -16.05 1.69
C GLY A 124 3.82 -15.20 0.44
N THR A 125 2.96 -14.18 0.47
CA THR A 125 2.78 -13.24 -0.64
C THR A 125 3.29 -11.85 -0.27
N ALA A 126 3.46 -11.00 -1.29
CA ALA A 126 3.98 -9.66 -1.11
C ALA A 126 3.06 -8.58 -1.69
N ALA A 127 3.09 -7.41 -1.06
CA ALA A 127 2.56 -6.17 -1.60
C ALA A 127 3.74 -5.26 -1.95
N SER A 128 3.71 -4.64 -3.13
CA SER A 128 4.67 -3.58 -3.45
C SER A 128 4.15 -2.25 -2.92
N ALA A 129 5.00 -1.22 -2.82
CA ALA A 129 4.63 0.18 -2.61
C ALA A 129 5.73 1.10 -3.18
N THR A 130 5.38 2.33 -3.54
CA THR A 130 6.36 3.31 -4.00
C THR A 130 6.22 4.58 -3.17
N ILE A 131 7.34 5.05 -2.63
CA ILE A 131 7.45 6.31 -1.91
C ILE A 131 8.40 7.21 -2.68
N THR A 132 7.98 8.44 -2.95
CA THR A 132 8.80 9.43 -3.67
C THR A 132 9.16 10.55 -2.71
N TRP A 133 10.43 10.93 -2.71
CA TRP A 133 10.93 12.15 -2.09
C TRP A 133 11.40 13.09 -3.19
N ASP A 134 11.10 14.37 -3.07
CA ASP A 134 11.41 15.41 -4.06
C ASP A 134 12.80 16.04 -3.88
N GLY A 135 13.55 15.61 -2.85
CA GLY A 135 14.89 16.13 -2.58
C GLY A 135 14.90 17.35 -1.67
N ASN A 136 13.74 17.81 -1.17
CA ASN A 136 13.65 18.95 -0.26
C ASN A 136 13.55 18.52 1.19
N VAL A 137 14.18 19.30 2.08
CA VAL A 137 13.98 19.19 3.52
C VAL A 137 12.52 19.47 3.83
N ALA A 138 11.91 18.69 4.72
CA ALA A 138 10.52 18.88 5.11
C ALA A 138 10.26 20.34 5.54
N SER A 139 9.16 20.91 5.05
CA SER A 139 8.67 22.22 5.46
C SER A 139 7.30 22.11 6.10
N SER A 140 6.86 23.16 6.80
CA SER A 140 5.51 23.25 7.35
C SER A 140 4.43 23.31 6.26
N GLU A 141 4.80 23.73 5.05
CA GLU A 141 3.91 23.84 3.90
C GLU A 141 3.86 22.50 3.17
N CYS A 142 2.77 21.79 3.36
CA CYS A 142 2.64 20.43 2.88
C CYS A 142 2.19 20.40 1.41
N THR A 143 3.12 20.08 0.51
CA THR A 143 2.79 19.75 -0.89
C THR A 143 3.03 18.26 -1.10
N PRO A 144 1.99 17.42 -1.28
CA PRO A 144 2.19 16.00 -1.46
C PRO A 144 2.96 15.72 -2.76
N ALA A 145 4.03 14.93 -2.67
CA ALA A 145 4.74 14.44 -3.84
C ALA A 145 3.80 13.48 -4.61
N ASP A 146 3.52 13.81 -5.87
CA ASP A 146 2.56 13.06 -6.67
C ASP A 146 3.07 11.64 -7.00
N THR A 147 2.15 10.68 -6.85
CA THR A 147 2.19 9.29 -7.36
C THR A 147 2.81 8.20 -6.47
N ALA A 148 2.05 7.75 -5.46
CA ALA A 148 2.11 6.36 -5.00
C ALA A 148 1.32 5.49 -6.01
N SER A 149 2.01 4.75 -6.88
CA SER A 149 1.40 3.68 -7.68
C SER A 149 1.72 2.35 -7.04
N THR A 150 0.71 1.52 -6.80
CA THR A 150 0.87 0.26 -6.05
C THR A 150 0.13 -0.87 -6.73
N THR A 151 0.86 -1.92 -7.10
CA THR A 151 0.33 -3.17 -7.62
C THR A 151 0.57 -4.26 -6.56
N ALA A 152 -0.48 -4.94 -6.14
CA ALA A 152 -0.33 -6.19 -5.37
C ALA A 152 -0.13 -7.31 -6.39
N ALA A 153 1.01 -8.01 -6.34
CA ALA A 153 1.29 -9.14 -7.21
C ALA A 153 1.01 -10.44 -6.45
N ALA A 154 -0.01 -11.20 -6.88
CA ALA A 154 -0.10 -12.62 -6.59
C ALA A 154 0.77 -13.39 -7.61
N PRO A 155 1.54 -14.43 -7.24
CA PRO A 155 2.34 -15.13 -8.23
C PRO A 155 1.42 -15.96 -9.12
N ALA A 156 1.44 -15.69 -10.43
CA ALA A 156 1.06 -16.63 -11.47
C ALA A 156 2.30 -16.86 -12.35
N ALA A 157 2.47 -18.11 -12.76
CA ALA A 157 3.67 -18.73 -13.30
C ALA A 157 4.28 -18.05 -14.56
N GLU A 158 5.56 -18.35 -14.74
CA GLU A 158 6.45 -18.06 -15.87
C GLU A 158 5.79 -18.27 -17.26
N ASP A 159 5.98 -17.32 -18.18
CA ASP A 159 6.62 -17.60 -19.49
C ASP A 159 7.10 -16.29 -20.14
N ALA A 160 8.10 -16.43 -21.02
CA ALA A 160 9.16 -15.47 -21.24
C ALA A 160 8.94 -14.41 -22.36
N ALA A 161 9.86 -13.44 -22.30
CA ALA A 161 10.56 -12.79 -23.42
C ALA A 161 9.93 -11.56 -24.11
N ALA A 162 10.58 -10.40 -23.92
CA ALA A 162 11.33 -9.75 -25.00
C ALA A 162 12.25 -8.63 -24.45
N THR A 163 13.55 -8.77 -24.74
CA THR A 163 14.69 -7.87 -24.47
C THR A 163 14.69 -6.67 -25.46
N PRO A 164 15.45 -5.59 -25.19
CA PRO A 164 15.28 -4.25 -25.75
C PRO A 164 16.12 -4.00 -27.01
N THR A 165 15.85 -2.89 -27.71
CA THR A 165 16.66 -2.37 -28.83
C THR A 165 17.00 -0.90 -28.60
N ASP A 166 18.30 -0.64 -28.56
CA ASP A 166 19.00 0.66 -28.58
C ASP A 166 18.65 1.57 -29.78
N ALA A 167 18.81 2.89 -29.60
CA ALA A 167 19.58 3.75 -30.52
C ALA A 167 19.60 5.24 -30.08
N GLU A 168 20.77 5.72 -29.67
CA GLU A 168 21.29 7.10 -29.87
C GLU A 168 22.26 7.02 -31.10
N PRO A 169 22.59 8.07 -31.94
CA PRO A 169 23.20 9.38 -31.58
C PRO A 169 22.83 10.58 -32.51
N THR A 170 23.27 11.85 -32.39
CA THR A 170 24.59 12.48 -32.10
C THR A 170 24.45 14.03 -32.10
N LYS A 171 25.24 14.75 -31.27
CA LYS A 171 26.08 15.97 -31.54
C LYS A 171 25.46 17.30 -32.05
N ASP A 172 25.94 18.54 -31.82
CA ASP A 172 27.16 19.22 -31.29
C ASP A 172 26.76 20.66 -30.84
N GLY A 173 27.57 21.36 -30.01
CA GLY A 173 27.53 22.85 -29.97
C GLY A 173 28.04 23.58 -28.70
N GLU A 174 29.36 23.74 -28.60
CA GLU A 174 30.20 24.53 -27.68
C GLU A 174 29.83 26.05 -27.49
N ALA A 175 29.97 26.61 -26.27
CA ALA A 175 30.92 27.71 -25.93
C ALA A 175 30.61 28.45 -24.60
N ALA A 176 31.70 28.71 -23.88
CA ALA A 176 31.87 29.20 -22.51
C ALA A 176 31.55 30.68 -22.26
N GLN A 177 31.39 31.05 -20.97
CA GLN A 177 32.28 32.01 -20.30
C GLN A 177 32.11 32.04 -18.77
N GLU A 178 33.27 32.14 -18.12
CA GLU A 178 33.58 32.25 -16.70
C GLU A 178 33.19 33.63 -16.12
N ASP A 179 32.94 33.73 -14.81
CA ASP A 179 33.78 34.54 -13.91
C ASP A 179 33.43 34.29 -12.43
N GLU A 180 34.49 34.28 -11.63
CA GLU A 180 34.58 33.98 -10.21
C GLU A 180 34.01 35.11 -9.32
N GLY A 181 33.67 34.71 -8.09
CA GLY A 181 33.33 35.63 -7.01
C GLY A 181 33.40 34.93 -5.67
N THR A 182 34.61 34.52 -5.30
CA THR A 182 35.01 33.99 -4.00
C THR A 182 34.62 34.94 -2.86
N GLU A 183 33.98 34.45 -1.81
CA GLU A 183 34.38 34.80 -0.45
C GLU A 183 34.01 33.70 0.57
N THR A 184 35.09 33.14 1.09
CA THR A 184 35.29 32.28 2.25
C THR A 184 34.40 32.62 3.46
N ALA A 185 33.70 31.61 3.97
CA ALA A 185 33.52 31.45 5.41
C ALA A 185 33.47 29.96 5.76
N SER A 186 34.57 29.52 6.39
CA SER A 186 34.67 28.25 7.09
C SER A 186 33.68 28.27 8.25
N SER A 187 32.72 27.33 8.22
CA SER A 187 31.95 26.92 9.38
C SER A 187 31.77 25.41 9.29
N GLU A 188 32.70 24.65 9.87
CA GLU A 188 32.37 23.35 10.43
C GLU A 188 31.45 23.60 11.63
N GLU A 189 30.17 23.83 11.35
CA GLU A 189 29.10 23.88 12.34
C GLU A 189 27.90 23.24 11.64
N THR A 190 27.45 22.09 12.16
CA THR A 190 26.31 21.30 11.69
C THR A 190 25.24 22.17 11.04
N ALA A 191 25.29 22.30 9.71
CA ALA A 191 24.33 23.06 8.96
C ALA A 191 22.99 22.33 9.06
N GLN A 192 22.13 22.82 9.95
CA GLN A 192 20.72 22.48 9.96
C GLN A 192 20.18 22.84 8.58
N ALA A 193 19.76 21.82 7.82
CA ALA A 193 19.22 22.01 6.49
C ALA A 193 17.94 22.85 6.60
N ALA A 194 17.89 24.00 5.93
CA ALA A 194 16.73 24.90 6.00
C ALA A 194 15.49 24.19 5.44
N SER A 195 14.40 24.20 6.21
CA SER A 195 13.13 23.58 5.80
C SER A 195 12.64 24.14 4.46
N GLY A 196 12.24 23.26 3.53
CA GLY A 196 11.75 23.64 2.20
C GLY A 196 12.83 23.93 1.16
N ASN A 197 14.12 23.97 1.55
CA ASN A 197 15.22 23.98 0.58
C ASN A 197 15.60 22.56 0.16
N ALA A 198 16.30 22.46 -0.98
CA ALA A 198 16.96 21.23 -1.38
C ALA A 198 17.92 20.74 -0.27
N ALA A 199 17.91 19.44 -0.02
CA ALA A 199 18.87 18.79 0.85
C ALA A 199 20.28 18.95 0.25
N THR A 200 21.24 19.37 1.08
CA THR A 200 22.60 19.66 0.64
C THR A 200 23.39 18.39 0.34
N ALA A 201 24.51 18.52 -0.38
CA ALA A 201 25.44 17.41 -0.56
C ALA A 201 25.87 16.80 0.79
N GLY A 202 25.98 15.47 0.85
CA GLY A 202 26.32 14.75 2.08
C GLY A 202 25.84 13.31 2.11
N THR A 203 26.06 12.65 3.24
CA THR A 203 25.64 11.27 3.47
C THR A 203 24.32 11.23 4.24
N TYR A 204 23.37 10.46 3.72
CA TYR A 204 22.03 10.33 4.27
C TYR A 204 21.71 8.87 4.56
N ARG A 205 20.75 8.66 5.44
CA ARG A 205 20.19 7.35 5.78
C ARG A 205 18.71 7.37 5.51
N VAL A 206 18.18 6.28 4.96
CA VAL A 206 16.76 6.06 4.76
C VAL A 206 16.33 4.76 5.42
N ARG A 207 15.19 4.79 6.10
CA ARG A 207 14.52 3.61 6.64
C ARG A 207 13.02 3.67 6.41
N ILE A 208 12.40 2.50 6.33
CA ILE A 208 10.96 2.35 6.14
C ILE A 208 10.29 2.11 7.49
N GLN A 209 9.14 2.76 7.67
CA GLN A 209 8.31 2.64 8.86
C GLN A 209 6.88 2.25 8.51
N LEU A 210 6.24 1.49 9.41
CA LEU A 210 4.80 1.25 9.42
C LEU A 210 4.24 1.72 10.76
N ASP A 211 3.31 2.67 10.72
CA ASP A 211 2.70 3.29 11.90
C ASP A 211 3.74 3.77 12.94
N GLY A 212 4.87 4.29 12.45
CA GLY A 212 5.99 4.78 13.25
C GLY A 212 6.96 3.70 13.78
N THR A 213 6.71 2.42 13.51
CA THR A 213 7.62 1.32 13.82
C THR A 213 8.57 1.07 12.66
N ASP A 214 9.88 1.02 12.92
CA ASP A 214 10.88 0.71 11.89
C ASP A 214 10.72 -0.73 11.37
N LEU A 215 10.60 -0.88 10.05
CA LEU A 215 10.51 -2.16 9.34
C LEU A 215 11.84 -2.59 8.72
N THR A 216 12.75 -1.65 8.53
CA THR A 216 14.05 -1.89 7.89
C THR A 216 15.17 -1.22 8.66
N GLU A 217 16.38 -1.73 8.50
CA GLU A 217 17.59 -1.02 8.91
C GLU A 217 17.82 0.22 8.05
N ASP A 218 18.73 1.09 8.50
CA ASP A 218 19.14 2.28 7.76
C ASP A 218 19.94 1.89 6.50
N ARG A 219 19.46 2.29 5.33
CA ARG A 219 20.24 2.25 4.08
C ARG A 219 20.88 3.60 3.80
N VAL A 220 22.16 3.58 3.47
CA VAL A 220 22.95 4.79 3.18
C VAL A 220 22.83 5.18 1.72
N PHE A 221 22.71 6.48 1.44
CA PHE A 221 22.89 7.07 0.11
C PHE A 221 23.60 8.42 0.21
N VAL A 222 24.12 8.92 -0.90
CA VAL A 222 24.86 10.19 -0.97
C VAL A 222 24.13 11.18 -1.86
N ILE A 223 24.12 12.45 -1.45
CA ILE A 223 23.73 13.57 -2.31
C ILE A 223 25.00 14.27 -2.78
N GLU A 224 25.11 14.49 -4.09
CA GLU A 224 26.22 15.20 -4.74
C GLU A 224 25.75 16.46 -5.50
#